data_AF-A0A0L8GHU7-F1
#
_entry.id   AF-A0A0L8GHU7-F1
#
_cell.length_a   1.000
_cell.length_b   1.000
_cell.length_c   1.000
_cell.angle_alpha   90.00
_cell.angle_beta   90.00
_cell.angle_gamma   90.00
#
_symmetry.space_group_name_H-M   'P 1'
#
loop_
_entity.id
_entity.type
_entity.pdbx_description
1 polymer ?
#
loop_
_entity_poly.entity_id
_entity_poly.type
_entity_poly.pdbx_seq_one_letter_code
_entity_poly.pdbx_strand_id
1 'polypeptide(L)'
;MFTAGKCENISKELDNYKLEILGLCETRWIDNGKTKLASGKTIIYSGHKDDKARHTRGVALMLTKKAVKPLIEWQPINERLILTKFRTSHKRIFLTIVMCYAPTNDAEELAKVEFYTLQS
;
A
#
# COMPACT_ATOMS: atom_id res chain seq x y z
N MET A 1 -12.44 -3.89 5.63
CA MET A 1 -12.13 -5.33 5.78
C MET A 1 -11.41 -5.50 7.11
N PHE A 2 -12.14 -5.64 8.22
CA PHE A 2 -11.58 -5.56 9.58
C PHE A 2 -11.71 -6.91 10.30
N THR A 3 -10.80 -7.83 10.03
CA THR A 3 -10.57 -8.96 10.93
C THR A 3 -9.07 -9.23 10.96
N ALA A 4 -8.48 -9.27 12.16
CA ALA A 4 -7.08 -9.61 12.35
C ALA A 4 -6.68 -10.89 11.58
N GLY A 5 -7.59 -11.85 11.48
CA GLY A 5 -7.40 -13.08 10.70
C GLY A 5 -7.13 -12.87 9.21
N LYS A 6 -7.65 -11.82 8.56
CA LYS A 6 -7.36 -11.54 7.14
C LYS A 6 -5.93 -11.03 6.94
N CYS A 7 -5.45 -10.17 7.82
CA CYS A 7 -4.06 -9.71 7.79
C CYS A 7 -3.09 -10.87 8.07
N GLU A 8 -3.48 -11.81 8.93
CA GLU A 8 -2.70 -12.99 9.22
C GLU A 8 -2.62 -13.96 8.05
N ASN A 9 -3.72 -14.18 7.33
CA ASN A 9 -3.70 -14.97 6.08
C ASN A 9 -2.79 -14.33 5.02
N ILE A 10 -2.88 -13.02 4.80
CA ILE A 10 -2.01 -12.32 3.85
C ILE A 10 -0.53 -12.40 4.30
N SER A 11 -0.28 -12.30 5.60
CA SER A 11 1.07 -12.46 6.17
C SER A 11 1.64 -13.85 5.90
N LYS A 12 0.81 -14.90 5.93
CA LYS A 12 1.21 -16.27 5.58
C LYS A 12 1.48 -16.40 4.08
N GLU A 13 0.65 -15.81 3.23
CA GLU A 13 0.89 -15.83 1.77
C GLU A 13 2.21 -15.16 1.39
N LEU A 14 2.53 -14.02 2.00
CA LEU A 14 3.84 -13.38 1.81
C LEU A 14 4.99 -14.35 2.13
N ASP A 15 4.88 -15.13 3.20
CA ASP A 15 5.89 -16.14 3.57
C ASP A 15 5.89 -17.35 2.62
N ASN A 16 4.71 -17.85 2.23
CA ASN A 16 4.54 -18.98 1.32
C ASN A 16 5.22 -18.73 -0.03
N TYR A 17 5.04 -17.52 -0.57
CA TYR A 17 5.66 -17.10 -1.83
C TYR A 17 7.08 -16.55 -1.65
N LYS A 18 7.62 -16.55 -0.42
CA LYS A 18 8.96 -16.05 -0.07
C LYS A 18 9.21 -14.61 -0.54
N LEU A 19 8.17 -13.78 -0.45
CA LEU A 19 8.22 -12.38 -0.86
C LEU A 19 8.80 -11.51 0.26
N GLU A 20 9.49 -10.44 -0.12
CA GLU A 20 9.98 -9.44 0.85
C GLU A 20 9.02 -8.23 0.95
N ILE A 21 8.32 -7.96 -0.14
CA ILE A 21 7.39 -6.85 -0.34
C ILE A 21 6.15 -7.40 -1.04
N LEU A 22 4.97 -7.12 -0.51
CA LEU A 22 3.68 -7.49 -1.10
C LEU A 22 2.79 -6.25 -1.23
N GLY A 23 2.36 -5.94 -2.45
CA GLY A 23 1.39 -4.90 -2.74
C GLY A 23 -0.05 -5.39 -2.57
N LEU A 24 -0.91 -4.55 -1.97
CA LEU A 24 -2.30 -4.86 -1.69
C LEU A 24 -3.20 -3.73 -2.21
N CYS A 25 -4.21 -4.07 -2.99
CA CYS A 25 -5.29 -3.17 -3.40
C CYS A 25 -6.54 -3.43 -2.56
N GLU A 26 -7.49 -2.49 -2.57
CA GLU A 26 -8.80 -2.64 -1.92
C GLU A 26 -8.69 -2.99 -0.43
N THR A 27 -7.74 -2.39 0.28
CA THR A 27 -7.50 -2.63 1.70
C THR A 27 -8.66 -2.13 2.56
N ARG A 28 -9.36 -1.09 2.10
CA ARG A 28 -10.47 -0.43 2.80
C ARG A 28 -10.07 0.05 4.19
N TRP A 29 -8.82 0.51 4.33
CA TRP A 29 -8.35 1.16 5.53
C TRP A 29 -8.64 2.65 5.41
N ILE A 30 -8.99 3.26 6.54
CA ILE A 30 -9.17 4.71 6.62
C ILE A 30 -7.83 5.38 6.93
N ASP A 31 -7.68 6.60 6.45
CA ASP A 31 -6.47 7.40 6.59
C ASP A 31 -5.22 6.71 6.02
N ASN A 32 -4.05 7.20 6.37
CA ASN A 32 -2.77 6.69 5.94
C ASN A 32 -1.87 6.44 7.15
N GLY A 33 -0.94 5.51 7.04
CA GLY A 33 -0.08 5.20 8.18
C GLY A 33 0.86 4.03 7.98
N LYS A 34 1.58 3.75 9.06
CA LYS A 34 2.48 2.60 9.19
C LYS A 34 2.18 1.87 10.49
N THR A 35 1.89 0.58 10.40
CA THR A 35 1.64 -0.27 11.58
C THR A 35 2.43 -1.57 11.53
N LYS A 36 2.73 -2.12 12.70
CA LYS A 36 3.45 -3.38 12.85
C LYS A 36 2.47 -4.46 13.27
N LEU A 37 2.48 -5.57 12.54
CA LEU A 37 1.63 -6.73 12.85
C LEU A 37 2.23 -7.56 13.98
N ALA A 38 1.40 -8.41 14.60
CA ALA A 38 1.85 -9.41 15.58
C ALA A 38 2.91 -10.36 15.00
N SER A 39 2.84 -10.67 13.70
CA SER A 39 3.86 -11.45 12.98
C SER A 39 5.22 -10.73 12.85
N GLY A 40 5.29 -9.46 13.26
CA GLY A 40 6.48 -8.61 13.18
C GLY A 40 6.73 -8.00 11.80
N LYS A 41 5.90 -8.30 10.80
CA LYS A 41 5.84 -7.60 9.50
C LYS A 41 5.28 -6.19 9.68
N THR A 42 5.57 -5.31 8.74
CA THR A 42 5.08 -3.93 8.74
C THR A 42 4.14 -3.72 7.56
N ILE A 43 3.02 -3.04 7.78
CA ILE A 43 2.15 -2.55 6.70
C ILE A 43 2.25 -1.04 6.65
N ILE A 44 2.44 -0.52 5.44
CA ILE A 44 2.34 0.91 5.11
C ILE A 44 1.14 1.05 4.18
N TYR A 45 0.25 2.00 4.45
CA TYR A 45 -1.00 2.11 3.72
C TYR A 45 -1.41 3.55 3.45
N SER A 46 -2.20 3.70 2.39
CA SER A 46 -2.92 4.91 2.05
C SER A 46 -4.38 4.55 1.81
N GLY A 47 -5.28 5.29 2.44
CA GLY A 47 -6.70 4.99 2.51
C GLY A 47 -7.53 6.28 2.54
N HIS A 48 -8.84 6.13 2.49
CA HIS A 48 -9.76 7.27 2.42
C HIS A 48 -9.90 7.93 3.80
N LYS A 49 -10.02 9.26 3.86
CA LYS A 49 -10.16 9.97 5.15
C LYS A 49 -11.57 9.89 5.75
N ASP A 50 -12.59 9.76 4.91
CA ASP A 50 -13.98 9.62 5.33
C ASP A 50 -14.36 8.15 5.49
N ASP A 51 -14.82 7.79 6.70
CA ASP A 51 -15.33 6.46 7.06
C ASP A 51 -16.73 6.18 6.49
N LYS A 52 -17.46 7.23 6.06
CA LYS A 52 -18.78 7.12 5.41
C LYS A 52 -18.68 6.93 3.90
N ALA A 53 -17.50 7.13 3.31
CA ALA A 53 -17.29 6.84 1.90
C ALA A 53 -17.53 5.34 1.66
N ARG A 54 -18.11 5.02 0.50
CA ARG A 54 -18.35 3.64 0.05
C ARG A 54 -17.06 2.84 0.31
N HIS A 55 -17.13 1.76 1.12
CA HIS A 55 -15.96 0.97 1.57
C HIS A 55 -15.25 0.24 0.41
N THR A 56 -14.71 1.00 -0.51
CA THR A 56 -13.95 0.62 -1.69
C THR A 56 -12.70 1.50 -1.68
N ARG A 57 -11.62 1.07 -2.34
CA ARG A 57 -10.30 1.73 -2.37
C ARG A 57 -9.41 1.41 -1.16
N GLY A 58 -8.22 2.02 -1.14
CA GLY A 58 -7.13 1.73 -0.22
C GLY A 58 -6.04 0.90 -0.90
N VAL A 59 -4.80 1.33 -0.73
CA VAL A 59 -3.61 0.61 -1.17
C VAL A 59 -2.65 0.44 0.00
N ALA A 60 -1.91 -0.66 0.01
CA ALA A 60 -0.88 -0.89 1.02
C ALA A 60 0.28 -1.72 0.49
N LEU A 61 1.39 -1.63 1.21
CA LEU A 61 2.56 -2.49 1.07
C LEU A 61 2.80 -3.20 2.40
N MET A 62 2.81 -4.54 2.36
CA MET A 62 3.27 -5.37 3.46
C MET A 62 4.75 -5.71 3.26
N LEU A 63 5.55 -5.46 4.29
CA LEU A 63 7.00 -5.58 4.28
C LEU A 63 7.46 -6.56 5.35
N THR A 64 8.41 -7.43 5.02
CA THR A 64 9.14 -8.21 6.02
C THR A 64 10.01 -7.31 6.89
N LYS A 65 10.49 -7.83 8.03
CA LYS A 65 11.50 -7.14 8.85
C LYS A 65 12.77 -6.77 8.05
N LYS A 66 13.09 -7.54 7.01
CA LYS A 66 14.26 -7.31 6.15
C LYS A 66 14.00 -6.19 5.15
N ALA A 67 12.83 -6.15 4.53
CA ALA A 67 12.43 -5.10 3.60
C ALA A 67 12.22 -3.72 4.25
N VAL A 68 11.89 -3.68 5.54
CA VAL A 68 11.78 -2.40 6.28
C VAL A 68 13.13 -1.72 6.46
N LYS A 69 14.24 -2.47 6.62
CA LYS A 69 15.57 -1.88 6.86
C LYS A 69 16.04 -0.92 5.75
N PRO A 70 15.93 -1.26 4.45
CA PRO A 70 16.30 -0.34 3.38
C PRO A 70 15.22 0.71 3.06
N LEU A 71 14.04 0.69 3.68
CA LEU A 71 13.01 1.70 3.42
C LEU A 71 13.51 3.08 3.87
N ILE A 72 13.52 4.03 2.94
CA ILE A 72 13.97 5.41 3.17
C ILE A 72 12.76 6.27 3.52
N GLU A 73 11.74 6.24 2.66
CA GLU A 73 10.56 7.08 2.77
C GLU A 73 9.35 6.40 2.12
N TRP A 74 8.17 6.83 2.53
CA TRP A 74 6.91 6.48 1.91
C TRP A 74 6.01 7.72 1.88
N GLN A 75 5.27 7.88 0.79
CA GLN A 75 4.41 9.04 0.56
C GLN A 75 3.03 8.55 0.10
N PRO A 76 2.00 8.66 0.95
CA PRO A 76 0.62 8.45 0.51
C PRO A 76 0.22 9.64 -0.37
N ILE A 77 -0.18 9.37 -1.62
CA ILE A 77 -0.58 10.43 -2.56
C ILE A 77 -2.09 10.64 -2.47
N ASN A 78 -2.85 9.54 -2.51
CA ASN A 78 -4.29 9.49 -2.26
C ASN A 78 -4.68 8.06 -1.87
N GLU A 79 -5.97 7.78 -1.70
CA GLU A 79 -6.47 6.47 -1.28
C GLU A 79 -6.25 5.34 -2.31
N ARG A 80 -5.77 5.68 -3.51
CA ARG A 80 -5.47 4.74 -4.62
C ARG A 80 -3.99 4.65 -4.95
N LEU A 81 -3.13 5.46 -4.33
CA LEU A 81 -1.72 5.58 -4.72
C LEU A 81 -0.82 5.83 -3.50
N ILE A 82 0.21 4.99 -3.37
CA ILE A 82 1.29 5.20 -2.41
C ILE A 82 2.65 4.95 -3.08
N LEU A 83 3.59 5.86 -2.83
CA LEU A 83 4.98 5.74 -3.24
C LEU A 83 5.82 5.25 -2.07
N THR A 84 6.77 4.38 -2.34
CA THR A 84 7.79 3.97 -1.36
C THR A 84 9.15 3.93 -2.01
N LYS A 85 10.17 4.37 -1.29
CA LYS A 85 11.54 4.42 -1.79
C LYS A 85 12.46 3.61 -0.88
N PHE A 86 13.25 2.75 -1.49
CA PHE A 86 14.17 1.85 -0.82
C PHE A 86 15.60 2.09 -1.29
N ARG A 87 16.54 1.95 -0.36
CA ARG A 87 17.96 1.85 -0.65
C ARG A 87 18.26 0.46 -1.21
N THR A 88 18.91 0.38 -2.35
CA THR A 88 19.40 -0.92 -2.85
C THR A 88 20.79 -1.24 -2.27
N SER A 89 21.30 -2.44 -2.54
CA SER A 89 22.69 -2.81 -2.21
C SER A 89 23.71 -1.93 -2.93
N HIS A 90 23.35 -1.37 -4.09
CA HIS A 90 24.18 -0.43 -4.82
C HIS A 90 23.97 0.99 -4.27
N LYS A 91 25.01 1.57 -3.67
CA LYS A 91 24.93 2.84 -2.90
C LYS A 91 24.30 4.02 -3.65
N ARG A 92 24.31 4.02 -4.99
CA ARG A 92 23.81 5.09 -5.86
C ARG A 92 22.50 4.74 -6.58
N ILE A 93 21.93 3.56 -6.33
CA ILE A 93 20.67 3.12 -6.94
C ILE A 93 19.60 3.04 -5.86
N PHE A 94 18.48 3.69 -6.11
CA PHE A 94 17.28 3.62 -5.29
C PHE A 94 16.19 2.87 -6.04
N LEU A 95 15.40 2.09 -5.31
CA LEU A 95 14.21 1.44 -5.84
C LEU A 95 12.99 2.21 -5.37
N THR A 96 12.22 2.77 -6.30
CA THR A 96 10.91 3.35 -6.01
C THR A 96 9.83 2.37 -6.44
N ILE A 97 8.93 2.02 -5.53
CA ILE A 97 7.75 1.20 -5.81
C ILE A 97 6.52 2.10 -5.75
N VAL A 98 5.74 2.07 -6.84
CA VAL A 98 4.45 2.72 -6.96
C VAL A 98 3.37 1.66 -6.79
N MET A 99 2.65 1.70 -5.67
CA MET A 99 1.50 0.83 -5.46
C MET A 99 0.25 1.61 -5.79
N CYS A 100 -0.46 1.19 -6.84
CA CYS A 100 -1.62 1.89 -7.35
C CYS A 100 -2.81 0.96 -7.58
N TYR A 101 -4.02 1.51 -7.47
CA TYR A 101 -5.25 0.86 -7.91
C TYR A 101 -6.10 1.81 -8.74
N ALA A 102 -6.05 1.64 -10.07
CA ALA A 102 -6.79 2.48 -11.00
C ALA A 102 -8.32 2.35 -10.82
N PRO A 103 -9.09 3.41 -11.10
CA PRO A 103 -10.54 3.32 -11.20
C PRO A 103 -10.96 2.29 -12.27
N THR A 104 -12.11 1.66 -12.08
CA THR A 104 -12.69 0.74 -13.06
C THR A 104 -13.32 1.51 -14.23
N ASN A 105 -13.63 0.82 -15.33
CA ASN A 105 -14.33 1.44 -16.48
C ASN A 105 -15.68 2.03 -16.09
N ASP A 106 -16.37 1.44 -15.11
CA ASP A 106 -17.67 1.92 -14.62
C ASP A 106 -17.56 3.04 -13.56
N ALA A 107 -16.34 3.48 -13.23
CA ALA A 107 -16.16 4.58 -12.29
C ALA A 107 -16.63 5.92 -12.90
N GLU A 108 -17.01 6.86 -12.04
CA GLU A 108 -17.35 8.22 -12.46
C GLU A 108 -16.19 8.86 -13.22
N GLU A 109 -16.50 9.57 -14.32
CA GLU A 109 -15.47 10.21 -15.16
C GLU A 109 -14.59 11.17 -14.38
N LEU A 110 -15.16 11.93 -13.44
CA LEU A 110 -14.37 12.82 -12.58
C LEU A 110 -13.30 12.06 -11.79
N ALA A 111 -13.65 10.91 -11.21
CA ALA A 111 -12.70 10.07 -10.47
C ALA A 111 -11.61 9.47 -11.38
N LYS A 112 -11.91 9.21 -12.65
CA LYS A 112 -10.90 8.79 -13.65
C LYS A 112 -9.98 9.95 -13.99
N VAL A 113 -10.53 11.12 -14.31
CA VAL A 113 -9.76 12.32 -14.63
C VAL A 113 -8.82 12.65 -13.47
N GLU A 114 -9.34 12.78 -12.25
CA GLU A 114 -8.55 13.04 -11.05
C GLU A 114 -7.40 12.06 -10.88
N PHE A 115 -7.62 10.77 -11.14
CA PHE A 115 -6.57 9.75 -11.05
C PHE A 115 -5.52 9.88 -12.15
N TYR A 116 -5.91 10.12 -13.40
CA TYR A 116 -4.97 10.17 -14.55
C TYR A 116 -4.31 11.53 -14.77
N THR A 117 -4.78 12.58 -14.12
CA THR A 117 -4.19 13.93 -14.19
C THR A 117 -3.40 14.30 -12.94
N LEU A 118 -3.08 13.34 -12.05
CA LEU A 118 -2.21 13.57 -10.90
C LEU A 118 -0.87 14.15 -11.35
N GLN A 119 -0.58 15.37 -10.91
CA GLN A 119 0.73 16.00 -11.05
C GLN A 119 1.54 15.64 -9.79
N SER A 120 2.58 14.83 -9.96
CA SER A 120 3.49 14.40 -8.87
C SER A 120 4.75 15.25 -8.81
#